data_AF-A0A146K6F4-F1
#
_entry.id   AF-A0A146K6F4-F1
#
_cell.length_a   1.000
_cell.length_b   1.000
_cell.length_c   1.000
_cell.angle_alpha   90.00
_cell.angle_beta   90.00
_cell.angle_gamma   90.00
#
_symmetry.space_group_name_H-M   'P 1'
#
loop_
_entity.id
_entity.type
_entity.pdbx_description
1 polymer ?
#
loop_
_entity_poly.entity_id
_entity_poly.type
_entity_poly.pdbx_seq_one_letter_code
_entity_poly.pdbx_strand_id
1 'polypeptide(L)'
;MVYNQAVQQQQGMQQMVMNPMLQQRFMEIDRNRSGTISVDEIGRGYSNLRFPVSSARMLLRGITELPFIDINTFPMFDSYINN
;
A
#
# COMPACT_ATOMS: atom_id res chain seq x y z
N MET A 1 30.69 10.05 -34.06
CA MET A 1 29.35 10.10 -34.68
C MET A 1 28.97 8.66 -34.99
N VAL A 2 27.93 8.02 -34.46
CA VAL A 2 26.67 8.45 -33.85
C VAL A 2 26.34 7.40 -32.76
N TYR A 3 25.89 7.85 -31.60
CA TYR A 3 25.40 6.98 -30.52
C TYR A 3 24.07 6.33 -30.96
N ASN A 4 24.00 5.00 -30.95
CA ASN A 4 22.74 4.29 -31.09
C ASN A 4 21.96 4.39 -29.76
N GLN A 5 21.19 5.47 -29.64
CA GLN A 5 20.09 5.60 -28.69
C GLN A 5 18.97 4.64 -29.08
N ALA A 6 19.01 3.44 -28.49
CA ALA A 6 17.85 2.57 -28.46
C ALA A 6 16.86 3.10 -27.40
N VAL A 7 15.91 3.89 -27.91
CA VAL A 7 14.46 3.81 -27.65
C VAL A 7 14.04 3.06 -26.38
N GLN A 8 13.56 3.79 -25.37
CA GLN A 8 12.13 4.03 -25.10
C GLN A 8 11.43 2.87 -24.36
N GLN A 9 10.67 3.28 -23.33
CA GLN A 9 9.67 2.48 -22.59
C GLN A 9 10.21 1.60 -21.46
N GLN A 10 10.94 2.19 -20.53
CA GLN A 10 10.79 1.79 -19.13
C GLN A 10 9.44 2.33 -18.64
N GLN A 11 8.40 1.55 -18.95
CA GLN A 11 7.05 1.69 -18.42
C GLN A 11 7.15 1.76 -16.90
N GLY A 12 6.98 2.96 -16.35
CA GLY A 12 5.88 3.30 -15.43
C GLY A 12 5.68 2.50 -14.14
N MET A 13 6.44 1.44 -13.86
CA MET A 13 6.58 0.92 -12.53
C MET A 13 7.59 1.82 -11.84
N GLN A 14 7.09 2.99 -11.42
CA GLN A 14 7.69 3.72 -10.32
C GLN A 14 8.01 2.66 -9.27
N GLN A 15 9.28 2.28 -9.18
CA GLN A 15 9.82 1.77 -7.94
C GLN A 15 9.52 2.91 -6.99
N MET A 16 8.35 2.84 -6.34
CA MET A 16 8.07 3.61 -5.16
C MET A 16 9.23 3.20 -4.27
N VAL A 17 10.26 4.04 -4.23
CA VAL A 17 11.24 4.01 -3.16
C VAL A 17 10.36 4.20 -1.95
N MET A 18 9.95 3.08 -1.36
CA MET A 18 8.89 3.09 -0.39
C MET A 18 9.40 4.00 0.70
N ASN A 19 8.67 5.09 0.96
CA ASN A 19 9.08 6.03 2.00
C ASN A 19 9.38 5.18 3.24
N PRO A 20 10.58 5.24 3.84
CA PRO A 20 10.95 4.35 4.94
C PRO A 20 9.93 4.41 6.08
N MET A 21 9.24 5.54 6.24
CA MET A 21 8.13 5.69 7.18
C MET A 21 6.89 4.85 6.80
N LEU A 22 6.54 4.74 5.52
CA LEU A 22 5.47 3.87 5.04
C LEU A 22 5.83 2.39 5.23
N GLN A 23 7.10 2.04 4.98
CA GLN A 23 7.57 0.68 5.22
C GLN A 23 7.48 0.30 6.70
N GLN A 24 7.88 1.21 7.60
CA GLN A 24 7.73 1.02 9.04
C GLN A 24 6.27 0.83 9.43
N ARG A 25 5.37 1.71 8.97
CA ARG A 25 3.92 1.57 9.21
C ARG A 25 3.37 0.25 8.69
N PHE A 26 3.77 -0.19 7.50
CA PHE A 26 3.36 -1.48 6.96
C PHE A 26 3.76 -2.62 7.90
N MET A 27 5.00 -2.63 8.38
CA MET A 27 5.50 -3.65 9.31
C MET A 27 4.84 -3.58 10.70
N GLU A 28 4.40 -2.40 11.14
CA GLU A 28 3.65 -2.24 12.39
C GLU A 28 2.23 -2.82 12.31
N ILE A 29 1.63 -2.75 11.12
CA ILE A 29 0.26 -3.24 10.87
C ILE A 29 0.25 -4.73 10.51
N ASP A 30 1.21 -5.20 9.69
CA ASP A 30 1.43 -6.61 9.33
C ASP A 30 1.97 -7.40 10.54
N ARG A 31 1.09 -7.64 11.53
CA ARG A 31 1.47 -8.21 12.82
C ARG A 31 1.92 -9.66 12.70
N ASN A 32 1.33 -10.40 11.77
CA ASN A 32 1.71 -11.79 11.51
C ASN A 32 2.93 -11.91 10.58
N ARG A 33 3.45 -10.79 10.05
CA ARG A 33 4.59 -10.72 9.12
C ARG A 33 4.38 -11.59 7.88
N SER A 34 3.15 -11.62 7.39
CA SER A 34 2.79 -12.38 6.19
C SER A 34 3.26 -11.70 4.89
N GLY A 35 3.66 -10.42 4.96
CA GLY A 35 3.92 -9.59 3.79
C GLY A 35 2.63 -9.01 3.20
N THR A 36 1.50 -9.19 3.87
CA THR A 36 0.19 -8.65 3.48
C THR A 36 -0.58 -8.18 4.72
N ILE A 37 -1.43 -7.17 4.57
CA ILE A 37 -2.28 -6.64 5.62
C ILE A 37 -3.72 -7.04 5.32
N SER A 38 -4.31 -7.83 6.22
CA SER A 38 -5.72 -8.22 6.16
C SER A 38 -6.66 -7.11 6.66
N VAL A 39 -7.96 -7.21 6.34
CA VAL A 39 -8.99 -6.26 6.84
C VAL A 39 -9.00 -6.15 8.36
N ASP A 40 -8.77 -7.26 9.07
CA ASP A 40 -8.72 -7.27 10.53
C ASP A 40 -7.49 -6.54 11.06
N GLU A 41 -6.35 -6.66 10.38
CA GLU A 41 -5.13 -5.90 10.70
C GLU A 41 -5.28 -4.42 10.41
N ILE A 42 -5.97 -4.03 9.33
CA ILE A 42 -6.34 -2.63 9.09
C ILE A 42 -7.17 -2.10 10.26
N GLY A 43 -8.23 -2.81 10.66
CA GLY A 43 -9.09 -2.38 11.76
C GLY A 43 -8.36 -2.22 13.09
N ARG A 44 -7.34 -3.06 13.34
CA ARG A 44 -6.52 -3.00 14.56
C ARG A 44 -5.37 -2.00 14.46
N GLY A 45 -4.76 -1.82 13.29
CA GLY A 45 -3.65 -0.92 13.05
C GLY A 45 -4.10 0.54 13.04
N TYR A 46 -5.30 0.80 12.54
CA TYR A 46 -5.91 2.13 12.49
C TYR A 46 -6.95 2.34 13.60
N SER A 47 -6.94 1.54 14.67
CA SER A 47 -7.96 1.60 15.74
C SER A 47 -8.01 2.95 16.49
N ASN A 48 -6.93 3.73 16.41
CA ASN A 48 -6.85 5.08 16.98
C ASN A 48 -7.64 6.10 16.16
N LEU A 49 -7.77 5.87 14.86
CA LEU A 49 -8.74 6.57 14.03
C LEU A 49 -10.09 5.91 14.35
N ARG A 50 -11.16 6.69 14.57
CA ARG A 50 -12.52 6.15 14.68
C ARG A 50 -12.98 5.62 13.31
N PHE A 51 -12.27 4.64 12.78
CA PHE A 51 -12.39 4.09 11.45
C PHE A 51 -12.97 2.68 11.56
N PRO A 52 -14.30 2.51 11.36
CA PRO A 52 -14.93 1.21 11.47
C PRO A 52 -14.34 0.21 10.48
N VAL A 53 -14.25 -1.06 10.87
CA VAL A 53 -13.79 -2.16 10.00
C VAL A 53 -14.59 -2.23 8.68
N SER A 54 -15.87 -1.86 8.71
CA SER A 54 -16.70 -1.76 7.50
C SER A 54 -16.19 -0.73 6.51
N SER A 55 -15.73 0.43 7.00
CA SER A 55 -15.14 1.48 6.16
C SER A 55 -13.78 1.06 5.62
N ALA A 56 -12.95 0.37 6.43
CA ALA A 56 -11.72 -0.25 5.97
C ALA A 56 -11.94 -1.21 4.81
N ARG A 57 -12.97 -2.06 4.92
CA ARG A 57 -13.36 -2.99 3.87
C ARG A 57 -13.86 -2.29 2.61
N MET A 58 -14.60 -1.19 2.74
CA MET A 58 -15.04 -0.38 1.60
C MET A 58 -13.84 0.26 0.89
N LEU A 59 -12.93 0.86 1.64
CA LEU A 59 -11.72 1.48 1.09
C LEU A 59 -10.84 0.43 0.39
N LEU A 60 -10.64 -0.73 1.01
CA LEU A 60 -9.90 -1.84 0.43
C LEU A 60 -10.46 -2.23 -0.95
N ARG A 61 -11.78 -2.42 -1.04
CA ARG A 61 -12.47 -2.76 -2.30
C ARG A 61 -12.36 -1.67 -3.37
N GLY A 62 -12.17 -0.42 -2.97
CA GLY A 62 -11.93 0.68 -3.90
C GLY A 62 -10.51 0.71 -4.48
N ILE A 63 -9.57 0.03 -3.83
CA ILE A 63 -8.13 0.05 -4.19
C ILE A 63 -7.71 -1.26 -4.85
N THR A 64 -8.26 -2.39 -4.41
CA THR A 64 -7.89 -3.72 -4.90
C THR A 64 -9.07 -4.70 -4.82
N GLU A 65 -9.07 -5.71 -5.70
CA GLU A 65 -10.01 -6.82 -5.66
C GLU A 65 -9.60 -7.91 -4.64
N LEU A 66 -8.38 -7.82 -4.11
CA LEU A 66 -7.85 -8.78 -3.15
C LEU A 66 -8.41 -8.54 -1.73
N PRO A 67 -8.55 -9.59 -0.91
CA PRO A 67 -9.01 -9.45 0.48
C PRO A 67 -7.91 -8.92 1.44
N PHE A 68 -6.79 -8.44 0.90
CA PHE A 68 -5.63 -7.94 1.63
C PHE A 68 -4.89 -6.84 0.84
N ILE A 69 -3.99 -6.15 1.52
CA ILE A 69 -3.10 -5.11 0.96
C ILE A 69 -1.67 -5.62 1.02
N ASP A 70 -0.94 -5.53 -0.09
CA ASP A 70 0.49 -5.82 -0.12
C ASP A 70 1.33 -4.53 -0.01
N ILE A 71 2.64 -4.69 0.02
CA ILE A 71 3.58 -3.56 0.09
C ILE A 71 3.42 -2.58 -1.08
N ASN A 72 2.96 -3.04 -2.25
CA ASN A 72 2.83 -2.21 -3.45
C ASN A 72 1.56 -1.35 -3.43
N THR A 73 0.51 -1.87 -2.80
CA THR A 73 -0.81 -1.21 -2.69
C THR A 73 -0.97 -0.41 -1.40
N PHE A 74 -0.16 -0.68 -0.38
CA PHE A 74 -0.21 0.01 0.91
C PHE A 74 -0.05 1.54 0.83
N PRO A 75 0.88 2.12 0.05
CA PRO A 75 1.00 3.57 -0.05
C PRO A 75 -0.28 4.25 -0.52
N MET A 76 -0.99 3.62 -1.45
CA MET A 76 -2.27 4.13 -1.95
C MET A 76 -3.32 4.11 -0.83
N PHE A 77 -3.41 3.00 -0.09
CA PHE A 77 -4.32 2.87 1.04
C PHE A 77 -4.02 3.90 2.16
N ASP A 78 -2.76 4.03 2.58
CA ASP A 78 -2.36 4.96 3.65
C ASP A 78 -2.63 6.42 3.25
N SER A 79 -2.48 6.76 1.96
CA SER A 79 -2.79 8.10 1.45
C SER A 79 -4.27 8.47 1.61
N TYR A 80 -5.21 7.54 1.44
CA TYR A 80 -6.64 7.80 1.64
C TYR A 80 -7.03 8.00 3.11
N ILE A 81 -6.20 7.54 4.04
CA ILE A 81 -6.46 7.64 5.48
C ILE A 81 -5.84 8.91 6.08
N ASN A 82 -4.66 9.32 5.61
CA ASN A 82 -3.89 10.42 6.22
C ASN A 82 -3.98 11.77 5.46
N ASN A 83 -4.75 11.85 4.36
CA ASN A 83 -5.14 13.13 3.72
C ASN A 83 -6.45 13.66 4.30
#